data_AF-R6EVR3-F1
#
_entry.id   AF-R6EVR3-F1
#
_cell.length_a   1.000
_cell.length_b   1.000
_cell.length_c   1.000
_cell.angle_alpha   90.00
_cell.angle_beta   90.00
_cell.angle_gamma   90.00
#
_symmetry.space_group_name_H-M   'P 1'
#
loop_
_entity.id
_entity.type
_entity.pdbx_description
1 polymer ?
#
loop_
_entity_poly.entity_id
_entity_poly.type
_entity_poly.pdbx_seq_one_letter_code
_entity_poly.pdbx_strand_id
1 'polypeptide(L)'
;MNLLYTLALTFVYIYNSLGQYLSVGTDGKPAISDKPVSMEVTNATETPSKDAGRKNFNGTDIKWILKSSANGTYTLGYQDSNAYSTAFVYTQNGAIATSYEEPAATFKPGQWTVSNQPLSQKVVLDEKGNYSHPNFSVRYVDVTLKRTFYADEWNTLCLPFPLSASQIAETWGEGTQLAEFVSMSETRAIFDYCNEIEAGKPCLILPERVNKETQVYKFAGIDANTWAESDSPENTVGDIKFVGFYSPTLVKKSSYAFGDVNTLYHLDIDMNANGYRCYLEDITGTRRQLTWGFNDNTTGIDGTFVKPEAPKVGNIYTVNGQLVRRNSTAAGLAPGVYIMNGIKLIVK
;
A
#
# COMPACT_ATOMS: atom_id res chain seq x y z
N MET A 1 35.60 21.12 11.89
CA MET A 1 34.49 22.07 11.67
C MET A 1 33.19 21.32 11.90
N ASN A 2 32.35 21.75 12.84
CA ASN A 2 31.15 21.02 13.26
C ASN A 2 30.01 21.28 12.25
N LEU A 3 29.46 20.23 11.61
CA LEU A 3 28.52 20.38 10.49
C LEU A 3 27.24 21.14 10.87
N LEU A 4 26.89 21.10 12.16
CA LEU A 4 25.78 21.83 12.76
C LEU A 4 25.98 23.36 12.79
N TYR A 5 27.19 23.85 12.48
CA TYR A 5 27.46 25.29 12.28
C TYR A 5 27.25 25.75 10.84
N THR A 6 27.43 24.86 9.87
CA THR A 6 27.46 25.24 8.45
C THR A 6 26.11 25.10 7.74
N LEU A 7 25.17 24.37 8.33
CA LEU A 7 23.83 24.25 7.81
C LEU A 7 22.87 24.69 8.92
N ALA A 8 22.04 25.69 8.65
CA ALA A 8 20.90 26.06 9.48
C ALA A 8 19.81 24.96 9.43
N LEU A 9 20.18 23.73 9.80
CA LEU A 9 19.29 22.58 9.82
C LEU A 9 18.39 22.71 11.04
N THR A 10 17.09 22.78 10.80
CA THR A 10 16.06 22.72 11.85
C THR A 10 15.88 21.30 12.37
N PHE A 11 16.27 20.28 11.59
CA PHE A 11 16.25 18.88 12.01
C PHE A 11 17.33 18.04 11.33
N VAL A 12 17.67 16.90 11.94
CA VAL A 12 18.63 15.91 11.41
C VAL A 12 18.20 14.47 11.72
N TYR A 13 18.66 13.54 10.89
CA TYR A 13 18.71 12.11 11.18
C TYR A 13 20.16 11.74 11.54
N ILE A 14 20.35 11.03 12.64
CA ILE A 14 21.66 10.51 13.04
C ILE A 14 21.55 8.99 13.15
N TYR A 15 22.42 8.25 12.50
CA TYR A 15 22.37 6.78 12.48
C TYR A 15 23.76 6.14 12.50
N ASN A 16 23.84 4.92 13.02
CA ASN A 16 25.07 4.15 13.11
C ASN A 16 25.29 3.26 11.88
N SER A 17 26.40 2.52 11.85
CA SER A 17 26.73 1.59 10.75
C SER A 17 25.80 0.37 10.64
N LEU A 18 24.95 0.13 11.64
CA LEU A 18 23.95 -0.93 11.63
C LEU A 18 22.59 -0.45 11.08
N GLY A 19 22.49 0.82 10.67
CA GLY A 19 21.25 1.44 10.20
C GLY A 19 20.27 1.80 11.31
N GLN A 20 20.70 1.75 12.58
CA GLN A 20 19.92 2.16 13.73
C GLN A 20 20.01 3.68 13.90
N TYR A 21 18.88 4.32 14.19
CA TYR A 21 18.79 5.76 14.39
C TYR A 21 18.99 6.12 15.85
N LEU A 22 19.65 7.24 16.10
CA LEU A 22 19.60 7.91 17.38
C LEU A 22 18.18 8.42 17.61
N SER A 23 17.65 8.09 18.77
CA SER A 23 16.48 8.75 19.34
C SER A 23 16.86 9.33 20.70
N VAL A 24 15.97 10.18 21.22
CA VAL A 24 16.15 10.79 22.54
C VAL A 24 15.02 10.28 23.42
N GLY A 25 15.38 9.67 24.56
CA GLY A 25 14.42 9.22 25.55
C GLY A 25 13.65 10.37 26.19
N THR A 26 12.58 10.07 26.93
CA THR A 26 11.83 11.09 27.69
C THR A 26 12.68 11.81 28.75
N ASP A 27 13.78 11.18 29.17
CA ASP A 27 14.80 11.72 30.06
C ASP A 27 15.89 12.53 29.33
N GLY A 28 15.77 12.70 28.02
CA GLY A 28 16.74 13.40 27.19
C GLY A 28 17.98 12.57 26.81
N LYS A 29 18.09 11.32 27.28
CA LYS A 29 19.28 10.50 27.09
C LYS A 29 19.29 9.78 25.74
N PRO A 30 20.48 9.34 25.26
CA PRO A 30 20.57 8.59 24.02
C PRO A 30 19.76 7.29 24.08
N ALA A 31 18.92 7.09 23.07
CA ALA A 31 18.24 5.85 22.81
C ALA A 31 18.47 5.44 21.35
N ILE A 32 18.10 4.20 21.01
CA ILE A 32 18.10 3.70 19.64
C ILE A 32 16.66 3.51 19.18
N SER A 33 16.42 3.90 17.94
CA SER A 33 15.22 3.54 17.20
C SER A 33 15.62 2.77 15.96
N ASP A 34 14.89 1.69 15.67
CA ASP A 34 15.02 1.03 14.38
C ASP A 34 14.37 1.88 13.27
N LYS A 35 13.32 2.64 13.61
CA LYS A 35 12.63 3.56 12.69
C LYS A 35 13.42 4.87 12.53
N PRO A 36 13.34 5.54 11.36
CA PRO A 36 13.90 6.87 11.22
C PRO A 36 13.32 7.85 12.23
N VAL A 37 14.20 8.55 12.95
CA VAL A 37 13.81 9.60 13.89
C VAL A 37 14.42 10.92 13.43
N SER A 38 13.54 11.86 13.09
CA SER A 38 13.94 13.25 12.88
C SER A 38 14.13 13.90 14.24
N MET A 39 15.27 14.55 14.44
CA MET A 39 15.57 15.28 15.67
C MET A 39 15.64 16.76 15.37
N GLU A 40 14.78 17.54 16.00
CA GLU A 40 14.83 18.99 15.92
C GLU A 40 16.09 19.51 16.58
N VAL A 41 16.84 20.36 15.88
CA VAL A 41 18.11 20.90 16.36
C VAL A 41 17.91 22.33 16.83
N THR A 42 18.14 22.56 18.11
CA THR A 42 18.15 23.91 18.70
C THR A 42 19.50 24.19 19.36
N ASN A 43 19.81 25.45 19.61
CA ASN A 43 21.02 25.80 20.36
C ASN A 43 20.86 25.39 21.82
N ALA A 44 21.89 24.76 22.40
CA ALA A 44 21.91 24.49 23.82
C ALA A 44 22.19 25.76 24.61
N THR A 45 21.56 25.89 25.78
CA THR A 45 21.91 26.95 26.74
C THR A 45 23.14 26.51 27.54
N GLU A 46 24.28 27.20 27.39
CA GLU A 46 25.50 26.92 28.15
C GLU A 46 25.69 27.97 29.27
N THR A 47 25.73 27.52 30.52
CA THR A 47 26.05 28.38 31.68
C THR A 47 27.20 27.78 32.48
N PRO A 48 28.34 28.49 32.65
CA PRO A 48 28.73 29.68 31.89
C PRO A 48 28.88 29.35 30.39
N SER A 49 28.73 30.34 29.50
CA SER A 49 28.89 30.14 28.06
C SER A 49 30.32 29.68 27.78
N LYS A 50 30.48 28.44 27.28
CA LYS A 50 31.80 27.84 27.02
C LYS A 50 32.14 27.77 25.53
N ASP A 51 31.31 28.38 24.66
CA ASP A 51 31.46 28.39 23.19
C ASP A 51 31.72 27.00 22.57
N ALA A 52 31.27 25.92 23.22
CA ALA A 52 31.51 24.57 22.72
C ALA A 52 30.58 24.19 21.56
N GLY A 53 29.61 25.07 21.24
CA GLY A 53 28.70 24.90 20.11
C GLY A 53 27.75 23.72 20.26
N ARG A 54 27.38 23.38 21.50
CA ARG A 54 26.46 22.29 21.79
C ARG A 54 25.05 22.61 21.31
N LYS A 55 24.30 21.56 20.98
CA LYS A 55 22.92 21.63 20.52
C LYS A 55 22.01 20.86 21.48
N ASN A 56 20.73 21.18 21.45
CA ASN A 56 19.69 20.37 22.07
C ASN A 56 18.92 19.67 20.96
N PHE A 57 18.60 18.40 21.19
CA PHE A 57 17.67 17.65 20.36
C PHE A 57 16.30 17.67 21.03
N ASN A 58 15.27 18.08 20.29
CA ASN A 58 13.87 18.14 20.73
C ASN A 58 13.65 18.97 22.01
N GLY A 59 14.42 20.05 22.21
CA GLY A 59 14.21 21.00 23.32
C GLY A 59 14.50 20.45 24.72
N THR A 60 15.23 19.34 24.84
CA THR A 60 15.62 18.76 26.14
C THR A 60 16.75 19.56 26.82
N ASP A 61 16.90 19.40 28.14
CA ASP A 61 17.99 20.02 28.93
C ASP A 61 19.38 19.35 28.71
N ILE A 62 19.44 18.34 27.84
CA ILE A 62 20.64 17.57 27.52
C ILE A 62 21.38 18.24 26.37
N LYS A 63 22.69 18.49 26.58
CA LYS A 63 23.55 19.21 25.65
C LYS A 63 24.35 18.24 24.82
N TRP A 64 24.18 18.28 23.50
CA TRP A 64 24.79 17.37 22.55
C TRP A 64 25.93 18.03 21.78
N ILE A 65 26.94 17.25 21.43
CA ILE A 65 28.03 17.67 20.56
C ILE A 65 28.29 16.60 19.50
N LEU A 66 28.41 17.03 18.25
CA LEU A 66 28.91 16.21 17.16
C LEU A 66 30.31 16.69 16.80
N LYS A 67 31.28 15.79 16.84
CA LYS A 67 32.65 16.10 16.41
C LYS A 67 32.97 15.33 15.15
N SER A 68 33.50 16.02 14.15
CA SER A 68 33.91 15.39 12.89
C SER A 68 34.95 14.31 13.16
N SER A 69 34.78 13.17 12.51
CA SER A 69 35.69 12.04 12.51
C SER A 69 36.10 11.68 11.07
N ALA A 70 36.71 10.52 10.85
CA ALA A 70 37.15 10.08 9.54
C ALA A 70 35.96 9.79 8.58
N ASN A 71 36.20 9.91 7.28
CA ASN A 71 35.27 9.50 6.22
C ASN A 71 33.87 10.15 6.30
N GLY A 72 33.79 11.39 6.79
CA GLY A 72 32.51 12.12 6.90
C GLY A 72 31.59 11.63 8.01
N THR A 73 32.11 10.83 8.95
CA THR A 73 31.38 10.40 10.15
C THR A 73 31.65 11.35 11.32
N TYR A 74 30.94 11.14 12.43
CA TYR A 74 31.00 11.95 13.64
C TYR A 74 31.06 11.09 14.89
N THR A 75 31.78 11.55 15.91
CA THR A 75 31.57 11.07 17.28
C THR A 75 30.45 11.90 17.90
N LEU A 76 29.57 11.22 18.65
CA LEU A 76 28.42 11.81 19.29
C LEU A 76 28.65 11.86 20.79
N GLY A 77 28.62 13.04 21.39
CA GLY A 77 28.73 13.23 22.83
C GLY A 77 27.50 13.92 23.39
N TYR A 78 27.16 13.64 24.65
CA TYR A 78 26.13 14.35 25.39
C TYR A 78 26.60 14.72 26.80
N GLN A 79 25.95 15.72 27.37
CA GLN A 79 26.12 16.17 28.74
C GLN A 79 24.74 16.40 29.38
N ASP A 80 24.54 15.85 30.58
CA ASP A 80 23.44 16.28 31.42
C ASP A 80 23.58 17.78 31.76
N SER A 81 22.46 18.46 31.97
CA SER A 81 22.40 19.92 32.17
C SER A 81 23.39 20.44 33.21
N ASN A 82 23.65 19.66 34.27
CA ASN A 82 24.55 20.00 35.38
C ASN A 82 25.91 19.30 35.33
N ALA A 83 26.18 18.46 34.33
CA ALA A 83 27.43 17.71 34.23
C ALA A 83 28.54 18.53 33.56
N TYR A 84 29.78 18.33 34.01
CA TYR A 84 30.97 18.92 33.39
C TYR A 84 31.64 17.99 32.36
N SER A 85 31.45 16.68 32.49
CA SER A 85 32.03 15.66 31.61
C SER A 85 31.11 15.34 30.42
N THR A 86 31.71 15.12 29.24
CA THR A 86 31.00 14.63 28.05
C THR A 86 31.07 13.12 28.00
N ALA A 87 29.92 12.46 27.98
CA ALA A 87 29.81 11.04 27.68
C ALA A 87 29.61 10.86 26.17
N PHE A 88 30.46 10.08 25.53
CA PHE A 88 30.37 9.72 24.12
C PHE A 88 29.56 8.47 23.93
N VAL A 89 28.64 8.53 22.97
CA VAL A 89 27.67 7.50 22.64
C VAL A 89 28.26 6.60 21.56
N TYR A 90 28.18 5.30 21.80
CA TYR A 90 28.49 4.27 20.81
C TYR A 90 27.50 3.12 20.94
N THR A 91 27.56 2.18 20.01
CA THR A 91 26.74 0.97 20.07
C THR A 91 27.56 -0.27 20.38
N GLN A 92 27.02 -1.17 21.19
CA GLN A 92 27.62 -2.47 21.44
C GLN A 92 26.52 -3.52 21.37
N ASN A 93 26.69 -4.52 20.49
CA ASN A 93 25.68 -5.56 20.23
C ASN A 93 24.27 -4.98 19.95
N GLY A 94 24.19 -3.88 19.20
CA GLY A 94 22.93 -3.22 18.84
C GLY A 94 22.28 -2.37 19.95
N ALA A 95 22.89 -2.26 21.13
CA ALA A 95 22.42 -1.42 22.23
C ALA A 95 23.30 -0.17 22.42
N ILE A 96 22.73 0.89 23.01
CA ILE A 96 23.47 2.09 23.40
C ILE A 96 24.45 1.75 24.53
N ALA A 97 25.66 2.28 24.41
CA ALA A 97 26.65 2.33 25.47
C ALA A 97 27.35 3.70 25.47
N THR A 98 28.01 4.04 26.58
CA THR A 98 28.64 5.35 26.76
C THR A 98 30.03 5.25 27.36
N SER A 99 30.95 6.10 26.91
CA SER A 99 32.32 6.22 27.45
C SER A 99 32.68 7.69 27.67
N TYR A 100 33.53 8.00 28.64
CA TYR A 100 34.11 9.34 28.78
C TYR A 100 35.34 9.56 27.89
N GLU A 101 35.88 8.49 27.31
CA GLU A 101 36.90 8.56 26.27
C GLU A 101 36.22 8.68 24.90
N GLU A 102 36.68 9.64 24.10
CA GLU A 102 36.15 9.85 22.75
C GLU A 102 36.52 8.67 21.84
N PRO A 103 35.54 8.04 21.16
CA PRO A 103 35.82 6.92 20.27
C PRO A 103 36.82 7.26 19.17
N ALA A 104 37.87 6.45 19.04
CA ALA A 104 38.79 6.56 17.92
C ALA A 104 38.07 6.35 16.58
N ALA A 105 38.54 7.02 15.53
CA ALA A 105 37.94 6.94 14.19
C ALA A 105 37.90 5.50 13.61
N THR A 106 38.80 4.62 14.06
CA THR A 106 38.83 3.19 13.69
C THR A 106 37.77 2.35 14.41
N PHE A 107 37.22 2.84 15.51
CA PHE A 107 36.16 2.19 16.27
C PHE A 107 34.79 2.48 15.65
N LYS A 108 34.43 1.70 14.63
CA LYS A 108 33.17 1.84 13.87
C LYS A 108 31.91 2.00 14.72
N PRO A 109 31.73 1.28 15.85
CA PRO A 109 30.50 1.42 16.63
C PRO A 109 30.31 2.77 17.32
N GLY A 110 31.38 3.58 17.43
CA GLY A 110 31.31 4.97 17.91
C GLY A 110 31.22 6.02 16.81
N GLN A 111 31.12 5.61 15.54
CA GLN A 111 31.03 6.49 14.39
C GLN A 111 29.58 6.60 13.91
N TRP A 112 29.08 7.83 13.86
CA TRP A 112 27.72 8.17 13.48
C TRP A 112 27.69 8.94 12.16
N THR A 113 26.66 8.72 11.37
CA THR A 113 26.38 9.50 10.16
C THR A 113 25.26 10.49 10.47
N VAL A 114 25.38 11.70 9.93
CA VAL A 114 24.37 12.77 10.08
C VAL A 114 23.84 13.10 8.69
N SER A 115 22.52 13.12 8.55
CA SER A 115 21.84 13.37 7.27
C SER A 115 20.61 14.25 7.48
N ASN A 116 20.18 14.95 6.44
CA ASN A 116 18.89 15.65 6.41
C ASN A 116 17.75 14.78 5.86
N GLN A 117 18.04 13.52 5.54
CA GLN A 117 17.11 12.49 5.07
C GLN A 117 17.39 11.17 5.79
N PRO A 118 16.38 10.31 5.96
CA PRO A 118 16.60 8.98 6.53
C PRO A 118 17.56 8.16 5.64
N LEU A 119 18.28 7.23 6.26
CA LEU A 119 18.93 6.14 5.55
C LEU A 119 17.84 5.28 4.88
N SER A 120 17.77 5.35 3.55
CA SER A 120 16.85 4.55 2.74
C SER A 120 17.57 3.91 1.55
N GLN A 121 17.21 2.67 1.26
CA GLN A 121 17.56 2.01 0.00
C GLN A 121 16.42 2.20 -0.99
N LYS A 122 16.75 2.54 -2.23
CA LYS A 122 15.75 2.69 -3.30
C LYS A 122 15.47 1.34 -3.95
N VAL A 123 14.20 0.98 -4.03
CA VAL A 123 13.70 -0.21 -4.76
C VAL A 123 12.81 0.26 -5.89
N VAL A 124 13.05 -0.23 -7.11
CA VAL A 124 12.23 0.09 -8.28
C VAL A 124 11.51 -1.17 -8.72
N LEU A 125 10.18 -1.12 -8.76
CA LEU A 125 9.31 -2.20 -9.19
C LEU A 125 8.62 -1.76 -10.48
N ASP A 126 8.92 -2.42 -11.59
CA ASP A 126 8.43 -2.05 -12.92
C ASP A 126 7.58 -3.19 -13.49
N GLU A 127 6.31 -2.91 -13.81
CA GLU A 127 5.38 -3.92 -14.32
C GLU A 127 5.85 -4.59 -15.63
N LYS A 128 6.75 -3.96 -16.38
CA LYS A 128 7.29 -4.52 -17.63
C LYS A 128 8.54 -5.37 -17.40
N GLY A 129 9.14 -5.31 -16.21
CA GLY A 129 10.35 -6.03 -15.84
C GLY A 129 10.05 -7.29 -15.05
N ASN A 130 10.96 -8.26 -15.12
CA ASN A 130 10.91 -9.41 -14.22
C ASN A 130 11.23 -8.97 -12.79
N TYR A 131 10.40 -9.40 -11.85
CA TYR A 131 10.63 -9.21 -10.43
C TYR A 131 11.74 -10.14 -9.94
N SER A 132 12.57 -9.61 -9.05
CA SER A 132 13.50 -10.35 -8.22
C SER A 132 13.42 -9.81 -6.81
N HIS A 133 13.32 -10.69 -5.82
CA HIS A 133 13.29 -10.28 -4.42
C HIS A 133 14.49 -9.37 -4.09
N PRO A 134 14.28 -8.12 -3.62
CA PRO A 134 15.38 -7.20 -3.37
C PRO A 134 16.30 -7.69 -2.24
N ASN A 135 17.61 -7.51 -2.39
CA ASN A 135 18.52 -7.68 -1.26
C ASN A 135 18.51 -6.40 -0.40
N PHE A 136 18.00 -6.51 0.82
CA PHE A 136 17.87 -5.39 1.74
C PHE A 136 19.16 -5.18 2.55
N SER A 137 19.78 -4.03 2.35
CA SER A 137 20.96 -3.59 3.11
C SER A 137 20.62 -2.70 4.31
N VAL A 138 19.36 -2.25 4.38
CA VAL A 138 18.81 -1.38 5.42
C VAL A 138 17.37 -1.80 5.70
N ARG A 139 16.87 -1.48 6.91
CA ARG A 139 15.53 -1.87 7.33
C ARG A 139 14.41 -1.15 6.60
N TYR A 140 14.60 0.12 6.25
CA TYR A 140 13.56 0.95 5.63
C TYR A 140 13.95 1.30 4.20
N VAL A 141 13.03 1.03 3.26
CA VAL A 141 13.26 1.22 1.82
C VAL A 141 12.25 2.16 1.21
N ASP A 142 12.70 2.91 0.21
CA ASP A 142 11.85 3.77 -0.61
C ASP A 142 11.51 3.04 -1.90
N VAL A 143 10.24 2.73 -2.09
CA VAL A 143 9.74 1.99 -3.25
C VAL A 143 9.26 2.97 -4.31
N THR A 144 9.70 2.76 -5.55
CA THR A 144 9.11 3.37 -6.75
C THR A 144 8.40 2.29 -7.55
N LEU A 145 7.07 2.32 -7.54
CA LEU A 145 6.23 1.43 -8.34
C LEU A 145 5.92 2.11 -9.68
N LYS A 146 6.28 1.46 -10.78
CA LYS A 146 5.89 1.84 -12.14
C LYS A 146 4.85 0.86 -12.63
N ARG A 147 3.60 1.32 -12.64
CA ARG A 147 2.47 0.46 -12.93
C ARG A 147 1.32 1.26 -13.50
N THR A 148 0.75 0.79 -14.59
CA THR A 148 -0.43 1.40 -15.18
C THR A 148 -1.69 1.06 -14.38
N PHE A 149 -2.40 2.09 -13.95
CA PHE A 149 -3.75 2.03 -13.40
C PHE A 149 -4.71 2.92 -14.17
N TYR A 150 -5.98 2.53 -14.18
CA TYR A 150 -7.08 3.33 -14.68
C TYR A 150 -7.89 3.87 -13.49
N ALA A 151 -8.05 5.19 -13.40
CA ALA A 151 -8.91 5.80 -12.39
C ALA A 151 -10.38 5.48 -12.67
N ASP A 152 -11.19 5.44 -11.63
CA ASP A 152 -12.64 5.16 -11.71
C ASP A 152 -12.99 3.77 -12.30
N GLU A 153 -12.01 2.88 -12.42
CA GLU A 153 -12.17 1.47 -12.83
C GLU A 153 -11.49 0.52 -11.84
N TRP A 154 -12.06 -0.68 -11.66
CA TRP A 154 -11.45 -1.71 -10.82
C TRP A 154 -10.23 -2.32 -11.52
N ASN A 155 -9.09 -2.19 -10.87
CA ASN A 155 -7.82 -2.79 -11.28
C ASN A 155 -7.49 -3.95 -10.33
N THR A 156 -6.84 -5.00 -10.81
CA THR A 156 -6.23 -6.01 -9.92
C THR A 156 -4.93 -5.49 -9.35
N LEU A 157 -4.51 -5.91 -8.15
CA LEU A 157 -3.24 -5.48 -7.55
C LEU A 157 -2.70 -6.56 -6.62
N CYS A 158 -1.41 -6.88 -6.77
CA CYS A 158 -0.65 -7.69 -5.82
C CYS A 158 0.73 -7.05 -5.67
N LEU A 159 1.02 -6.57 -4.46
CA LEU A 159 2.30 -5.94 -4.14
C LEU A 159 3.10 -6.85 -3.20
N PRO A 160 4.44 -6.90 -3.34
CA PRO A 160 5.28 -7.68 -2.42
C PRO A 160 5.56 -6.92 -1.12
N PHE A 161 4.88 -5.81 -0.84
CA PHE A 161 5.03 -5.00 0.36
C PHE A 161 3.67 -4.42 0.76
N PRO A 162 3.45 -4.12 2.04
CA PRO A 162 2.16 -3.63 2.50
C PRO A 162 2.02 -2.12 2.28
N LEU A 163 0.77 -1.65 2.19
CA LEU A 163 0.43 -0.23 2.22
C LEU A 163 -0.71 0.02 3.20
N SER A 164 -0.51 1.02 4.06
CA SER A 164 -1.54 1.51 4.99
C SER A 164 -2.60 2.37 4.29
N ALA A 165 -3.77 2.51 4.91
CA ALA A 165 -4.86 3.34 4.41
C ALA A 165 -4.42 4.78 4.08
N SER A 166 -3.55 5.38 4.91
CA SER A 166 -3.05 6.74 4.66
C SER A 166 -2.17 6.81 3.43
N GLN A 167 -1.27 5.84 3.22
CA GLN A 167 -0.41 5.80 2.02
C GLN A 167 -1.25 5.61 0.75
N ILE A 168 -2.31 4.80 0.82
CA ILE A 168 -3.26 4.59 -0.28
C ILE A 168 -3.98 5.91 -0.60
N ALA A 169 -4.54 6.57 0.41
CA ALA A 169 -5.28 7.83 0.24
C ALA A 169 -4.40 8.98 -0.28
N GLU A 170 -3.16 9.10 0.22
CA GLU A 170 -2.17 10.06 -0.27
C GLU A 170 -1.83 9.81 -1.74
N THR A 171 -1.69 8.54 -2.13
CA THR A 171 -1.23 8.15 -3.47
C THR A 171 -2.35 8.23 -4.52
N TRP A 172 -3.49 7.60 -4.24
CA TRP A 172 -4.57 7.39 -5.20
C TRP A 172 -5.86 8.12 -4.85
N GLY A 173 -5.95 8.75 -3.66
CA GLY A 173 -7.08 9.57 -3.22
C GLY A 173 -7.91 8.95 -2.09
N GLU A 174 -8.52 9.82 -1.28
CA GLU A 174 -9.36 9.44 -0.13
C GLU A 174 -10.57 8.59 -0.56
N GLY A 175 -11.04 8.77 -1.80
CA GLY A 175 -12.10 7.97 -2.40
C GLY A 175 -11.64 6.62 -2.94
N THR A 176 -10.35 6.26 -2.84
CA THR A 176 -9.84 4.98 -3.32
C THR A 176 -10.44 3.83 -2.53
N GLN A 177 -10.97 2.84 -3.23
CA GLN A 177 -11.54 1.63 -2.60
C GLN A 177 -10.64 0.43 -2.85
N LEU A 178 -10.57 -0.45 -1.86
CA LEU A 178 -9.91 -1.75 -1.97
C LEU A 178 -10.88 -2.88 -1.71
N ALA A 179 -10.62 -4.03 -2.32
CA ALA A 179 -11.41 -5.23 -2.08
C ALA A 179 -10.56 -6.49 -2.10
N GLU A 180 -10.91 -7.43 -1.22
CA GLU A 180 -10.26 -8.73 -1.12
C GLU A 180 -11.22 -9.86 -1.42
N PHE A 181 -10.70 -10.96 -1.99
CA PHE A 181 -11.49 -12.13 -2.31
C PHE A 181 -11.75 -12.96 -1.05
N VAL A 182 -13.02 -13.11 -0.65
CA VAL A 182 -13.39 -13.65 0.67
C VAL A 182 -14.31 -14.87 0.62
N SER A 183 -15.14 -14.98 -0.41
CA SER A 183 -16.09 -16.08 -0.54
C SER A 183 -16.44 -16.33 -2.00
N MET A 184 -17.12 -17.43 -2.26
CA MET A 184 -17.66 -17.73 -3.57
C MET A 184 -19.00 -18.46 -3.44
N SER A 185 -19.84 -18.30 -4.46
CA SER A 185 -20.93 -19.22 -4.77
C SER A 185 -20.56 -20.06 -5.99
N GLU A 186 -21.47 -20.92 -6.46
CA GLU A 186 -21.25 -21.76 -7.63
C GLU A 186 -20.79 -20.95 -8.87
N THR A 187 -21.35 -19.76 -9.08
CA THR A 187 -21.13 -18.93 -10.28
C THR A 187 -20.69 -17.50 -9.99
N ARG A 188 -20.32 -17.17 -8.76
CA ARG A 188 -19.91 -15.79 -8.39
C ARG A 188 -18.74 -15.78 -7.41
N ALA A 189 -17.67 -15.11 -7.76
CA ALA A 189 -16.60 -14.71 -6.85
C ALA A 189 -17.04 -13.48 -6.05
N ILE A 190 -16.88 -13.51 -4.73
CA ILE A 190 -17.38 -12.48 -3.82
C ILE A 190 -16.19 -11.80 -3.13
N PHE A 191 -16.18 -10.48 -3.25
CA PHE A 191 -15.17 -9.61 -2.65
C PHE A 191 -15.75 -8.80 -1.49
N ASP A 192 -14.95 -8.54 -0.47
CA ASP A 192 -15.28 -7.63 0.63
C ASP A 192 -14.37 -6.42 0.61
N TYR A 193 -14.90 -5.27 1.03
CA TYR A 193 -14.10 -4.06 1.14
C TYR A 193 -13.05 -4.20 2.23
N CYS A 194 -11.85 -3.75 1.91
CA CYS A 194 -10.75 -3.59 2.86
C CYS A 194 -10.15 -2.18 2.71
N ASN A 195 -9.20 -1.87 3.58
CA ASN A 195 -8.67 -0.53 3.76
C ASN A 195 -7.13 -0.49 3.72
N GLU A 196 -6.49 -1.64 3.61
CA GLU A 196 -5.04 -1.79 3.56
C GLU A 196 -4.66 -2.82 2.49
N ILE A 197 -3.44 -2.72 1.99
CA ILE A 197 -2.84 -3.74 1.13
C ILE A 197 -1.88 -4.55 2.00
N GLU A 198 -2.12 -5.85 2.07
CA GLU A 198 -1.20 -6.80 2.68
C GLU A 198 -0.15 -7.27 1.66
N ALA A 199 1.09 -7.45 2.13
CA ALA A 199 2.16 -7.95 1.29
C ALA A 199 1.84 -9.36 0.77
N GLY A 200 1.95 -9.56 -0.54
CA GLY A 200 1.70 -10.85 -1.19
C GLY A 200 0.25 -11.31 -1.16
N LYS A 201 -0.70 -10.41 -0.91
CA LYS A 201 -2.12 -10.72 -0.99
C LYS A 201 -2.76 -10.07 -2.23
N PRO A 202 -3.29 -10.86 -3.18
CA PRO A 202 -4.03 -10.34 -4.32
C PRO A 202 -5.29 -9.59 -3.88
N CYS A 203 -5.51 -8.39 -4.43
CA CYS A 203 -6.66 -7.54 -4.16
C CYS A 203 -7.17 -6.84 -5.44
N LEU A 204 -8.30 -6.16 -5.32
CA LEU A 204 -8.79 -5.18 -6.29
C LEU A 204 -8.60 -3.76 -5.71
N ILE A 205 -8.33 -2.80 -6.58
CA ILE A 205 -8.24 -1.38 -6.27
C ILE A 205 -9.06 -0.56 -7.26
N LEU A 206 -9.85 0.39 -6.75
CA LEU A 206 -10.55 1.42 -7.52
C LEU A 206 -9.94 2.78 -7.17
N PRO A 207 -8.92 3.25 -7.91
CA PRO A 207 -8.28 4.53 -7.63
C PRO A 207 -9.21 5.71 -7.95
N GLU A 208 -9.32 6.67 -7.04
CA GLU A 208 -10.01 7.95 -7.31
C GLU A 208 -9.21 8.78 -8.34
N ARG A 209 -7.87 8.72 -8.25
CA ARG A 209 -6.96 9.38 -9.19
C ARG A 209 -5.75 8.51 -9.50
N VAL A 210 -5.19 8.75 -10.69
CA VAL A 210 -3.94 8.15 -11.15
C VAL A 210 -3.04 9.23 -11.75
N ASN A 211 -1.72 9.03 -11.70
CA ASN A 211 -0.79 9.90 -12.43
C ASN A 211 -0.80 9.51 -13.91
N LYS A 212 -1.67 10.17 -14.71
CA LYS A 212 -1.90 9.86 -16.12
C LYS A 212 -0.66 10.00 -17.01
N GLU A 213 0.29 10.87 -16.62
CA GLU A 213 1.50 11.14 -17.42
C GLU A 213 2.57 10.07 -17.19
N THR A 214 2.79 9.68 -15.94
CA THR A 214 3.96 8.88 -15.56
C THR A 214 3.64 7.47 -15.08
N GLN A 215 2.44 7.23 -14.52
CA GLN A 215 2.08 5.95 -13.90
C GLN A 215 3.15 5.46 -12.89
N VAL A 216 3.78 6.42 -12.20
CA VAL A 216 4.85 6.19 -11.22
C VAL A 216 4.38 6.67 -9.85
N TYR A 217 4.48 5.78 -8.87
CA TYR A 217 4.05 5.98 -7.49
C TYR A 217 5.24 5.73 -6.55
N LYS A 218 5.38 6.57 -5.52
CA LYS A 218 6.53 6.54 -4.61
C LYS A 218 6.06 6.37 -3.18
N PHE A 219 6.65 5.41 -2.48
CA PHE A 219 6.33 5.09 -1.09
C PHE A 219 7.64 5.13 -0.29
N ALA A 220 7.72 6.02 0.69
CA ALA A 220 8.90 6.15 1.54
C ALA A 220 8.78 5.24 2.77
N GLY A 221 9.93 4.74 3.24
CA GLY A 221 10.02 4.10 4.55
C GLY A 221 9.22 2.81 4.73
N ILE A 222 9.14 1.97 3.69
CA ILE A 222 8.57 0.62 3.78
C ILE A 222 9.51 -0.26 4.61
N ASP A 223 9.00 -0.97 5.63
CA ASP A 223 9.79 -1.89 6.45
C ASP A 223 10.09 -3.16 5.64
N ALA A 224 11.37 -3.42 5.36
CA ALA A 224 11.84 -4.57 4.60
C ALA A 224 11.44 -5.92 5.22
N ASN A 225 11.23 -5.98 6.53
CA ASN A 225 10.78 -7.20 7.21
C ASN A 225 9.30 -7.54 6.95
N THR A 226 8.56 -6.63 6.33
CA THR A 226 7.15 -6.84 5.95
C THR A 226 7.01 -7.22 4.48
N TRP A 227 8.12 -7.37 3.76
CA TRP A 227 8.12 -7.80 2.38
C TRP A 227 7.61 -9.24 2.27
N ALA A 228 6.92 -9.56 1.18
CA ALA A 228 6.40 -10.90 0.95
C ALA A 228 7.55 -11.88 0.73
N GLU A 229 7.54 -12.99 1.49
CA GLU A 229 8.51 -14.09 1.34
C GLU A 229 8.28 -14.91 0.07
N SER A 230 7.01 -15.01 -0.38
CA SER A 230 6.63 -15.74 -1.58
C SER A 230 6.54 -14.82 -2.79
N ASP A 231 7.18 -15.25 -3.88
CA ASP A 231 7.06 -14.65 -5.21
C ASP A 231 5.86 -15.19 -6.01
N SER A 232 5.11 -16.13 -5.43
CA SER A 232 3.90 -16.74 -5.98
C SER A 232 2.72 -16.49 -5.02
N PRO A 233 2.23 -15.25 -4.92
CA PRO A 233 1.14 -14.90 -4.02
C PRO A 233 -0.20 -15.49 -4.51
N GLU A 234 -0.91 -16.18 -3.62
CA GLU A 234 -2.22 -16.74 -3.91
C GLU A 234 -3.15 -16.70 -2.69
N ASN A 235 -4.45 -16.58 -2.96
CA ASN A 235 -5.50 -16.74 -1.98
C ASN A 235 -6.55 -17.72 -2.53
N THR A 236 -6.75 -18.86 -1.87
CA THR A 236 -7.72 -19.88 -2.30
C THR A 236 -8.95 -19.83 -1.42
N VAL A 237 -10.11 -19.68 -2.06
CA VAL A 237 -11.41 -19.68 -1.40
C VAL A 237 -12.33 -20.64 -2.15
N GLY A 238 -12.68 -21.76 -1.50
CA GLY A 238 -13.41 -22.84 -2.15
C GLY A 238 -12.65 -23.40 -3.36
N ASP A 239 -13.32 -23.43 -4.51
CA ASP A 239 -12.78 -23.94 -5.77
C ASP A 239 -12.02 -22.89 -6.58
N ILE A 240 -11.97 -21.64 -6.11
CA ILE A 240 -11.36 -20.54 -6.85
C ILE A 240 -10.10 -20.09 -6.14
N LYS A 241 -9.03 -19.95 -6.91
CA LYS A 241 -7.77 -19.35 -6.49
C LYS A 241 -7.64 -17.96 -7.10
N PHE A 242 -7.39 -16.95 -6.28
CA PHE A 242 -6.99 -15.62 -6.72
C PHE A 242 -5.47 -15.54 -6.71
N VAL A 243 -4.86 -15.50 -7.89
CA VAL A 243 -3.41 -15.60 -8.10
C VAL A 243 -2.87 -14.22 -8.44
N GLY A 244 -1.92 -13.74 -7.63
CA GLY A 244 -1.14 -12.55 -7.94
C GLY A 244 0.20 -12.94 -8.57
N PHE A 245 0.82 -12.00 -9.28
CA PHE A 245 2.14 -12.22 -9.88
C PHE A 245 2.90 -10.89 -9.99
N TYR A 246 4.19 -10.89 -9.68
CA TYR A 246 5.02 -9.68 -9.71
C TYR A 246 5.72 -9.43 -11.06
N SER A 247 5.94 -10.48 -11.84
CA SER A 247 6.61 -10.43 -13.16
C SER A 247 5.61 -10.51 -14.31
N PRO A 248 5.94 -10.02 -15.52
CA PRO A 248 5.18 -10.33 -16.72
C PRO A 248 4.88 -11.84 -16.82
N THR A 249 3.60 -12.16 -16.98
CA THR A 249 3.09 -13.53 -16.86
C THR A 249 2.19 -13.86 -18.04
N LEU A 250 2.33 -15.09 -18.54
CA LEU A 250 1.41 -15.67 -19.53
C LEU A 250 0.25 -16.35 -18.78
N VAL A 251 -0.83 -15.61 -18.58
CA VAL A 251 -2.06 -16.12 -17.96
C VAL A 251 -2.68 -17.15 -18.89
N LYS A 252 -2.98 -18.33 -18.37
CA LYS A 252 -3.42 -19.46 -19.19
C LYS A 252 -4.88 -19.32 -19.61
N LYS A 253 -5.20 -19.88 -20.78
CA LYS A 253 -6.58 -20.08 -21.19
C LYS A 253 -7.34 -20.85 -20.10
N SER A 254 -8.63 -20.57 -19.97
CA SER A 254 -9.53 -21.04 -18.91
C SER A 254 -9.36 -20.35 -17.55
N SER A 255 -8.38 -19.46 -17.37
CA SER A 255 -8.37 -18.52 -16.24
C SER A 255 -9.36 -17.37 -16.45
N TYR A 256 -9.69 -16.65 -15.37
CA TYR A 256 -10.52 -15.45 -15.44
C TYR A 256 -9.67 -14.20 -15.18
N ALA A 257 -9.69 -13.25 -16.12
CA ALA A 257 -8.94 -12.01 -16.03
C ALA A 257 -9.88 -10.81 -15.94
N PHE A 258 -9.54 -9.86 -15.08
CA PHE A 258 -10.20 -8.56 -15.03
C PHE A 258 -9.69 -7.71 -16.20
N GLY A 259 -10.62 -7.18 -16.99
CA GLY A 259 -10.34 -6.22 -18.05
C GLY A 259 -11.24 -5.00 -17.94
N ASP A 260 -11.28 -4.24 -19.04
CA ASP A 260 -11.90 -2.91 -19.09
C ASP A 260 -13.35 -2.89 -18.58
N VAL A 261 -13.74 -1.76 -18.01
CA VAL A 261 -15.13 -1.49 -17.60
C VAL A 261 -15.64 -2.53 -16.60
N ASN A 262 -14.78 -2.91 -15.64
CA ASN A 262 -15.15 -3.81 -14.53
C ASN A 262 -15.58 -5.21 -14.98
N THR A 263 -15.11 -5.66 -16.15
CA THR A 263 -15.53 -6.93 -16.75
C THR A 263 -14.57 -8.05 -16.37
N LEU A 264 -15.12 -9.19 -15.93
CA LEU A 264 -14.37 -10.43 -15.74
C LEU A 264 -14.51 -11.30 -16.99
N TYR A 265 -13.40 -11.54 -17.67
CA TYR A 265 -13.32 -12.35 -18.87
C TYR A 265 -12.85 -13.76 -18.53
N HIS A 266 -13.59 -14.77 -18.97
CA HIS A 266 -13.10 -16.14 -19.02
C HIS A 266 -12.25 -16.30 -20.29
N LEU A 267 -10.96 -16.58 -20.15
CA LEU A 267 -10.01 -16.55 -21.25
C LEU A 267 -10.16 -17.78 -22.16
N ASP A 268 -10.41 -17.57 -23.45
CA ASP A 268 -10.40 -18.66 -24.45
C ASP A 268 -8.98 -18.96 -24.99
N ILE A 269 -8.08 -18.00 -24.87
CA ILE A 269 -6.67 -18.09 -25.28
C ILE A 269 -5.74 -17.61 -24.15
N ASP A 270 -4.49 -18.04 -24.18
CA ASP A 270 -3.47 -17.52 -23.26
C ASP A 270 -3.30 -16.00 -23.48
N MET A 271 -3.14 -15.25 -22.39
CA MET A 271 -3.04 -13.79 -22.40
C MET A 271 -1.76 -13.34 -21.71
N ASN A 272 -0.99 -12.47 -22.36
CA ASN A 272 0.14 -11.80 -21.72
C ASN A 272 -0.35 -10.69 -20.81
N ALA A 273 0.13 -10.67 -19.57
CA ALA A 273 -0.13 -9.60 -18.61
C ALA A 273 1.18 -9.08 -18.02
N ASN A 274 1.28 -7.77 -17.85
CA ASN A 274 2.39 -7.13 -17.14
C ASN A 274 2.28 -7.41 -15.63
N GLY A 275 3.40 -7.31 -14.93
CA GLY A 275 3.55 -7.65 -13.51
C GLY A 275 2.67 -6.86 -12.53
N TYR A 276 2.70 -7.33 -11.28
CA TYR A 276 1.94 -6.90 -10.11
C TYR A 276 0.42 -7.15 -10.20
N ARG A 277 -0.08 -7.79 -11.25
CA ARG A 277 -1.51 -8.04 -11.48
C ARG A 277 -1.98 -9.36 -10.86
N CYS A 278 -3.28 -9.62 -11.00
CA CYS A 278 -3.92 -10.84 -10.51
C CYS A 278 -4.89 -11.44 -11.54
N TYR A 279 -5.19 -12.72 -11.40
CA TYR A 279 -6.24 -13.44 -12.13
C TYR A 279 -6.91 -14.48 -11.23
N LEU A 280 -8.11 -14.95 -11.58
CA LEU A 280 -8.77 -16.06 -10.88
C LEU A 280 -8.57 -17.37 -11.67
N GLU A 281 -8.42 -18.47 -10.95
CA GLU A 281 -8.30 -19.81 -11.49
C GLU A 281 -9.31 -20.73 -10.82
N ASP A 282 -10.02 -21.54 -11.61
CA ASP A 282 -10.83 -22.63 -11.08
C ASP A 282 -9.97 -23.89 -10.98
N ILE A 283 -9.67 -24.29 -9.75
CA ILE A 283 -8.77 -25.41 -9.47
C ILE A 283 -9.44 -26.78 -9.70
N THR A 284 -10.75 -26.81 -9.95
CA THR A 284 -11.47 -28.06 -10.29
C THR A 284 -11.35 -28.40 -11.77
N GLY A 285 -10.92 -27.46 -12.61
CA GLY A 285 -10.92 -27.59 -14.07
C GLY A 285 -12.32 -27.48 -14.69
N THR A 286 -13.34 -27.10 -13.91
CA THR A 286 -14.69 -26.85 -14.41
C THR A 286 -14.69 -25.56 -15.24
N ARG A 287 -15.26 -25.60 -16.46
CA ARG A 287 -15.46 -24.40 -17.28
C ARG A 287 -16.73 -23.67 -16.84
N ARG A 288 -16.74 -23.13 -15.62
CA ARG A 288 -17.89 -22.40 -15.09
C ARG A 288 -17.97 -20.98 -15.67
N GLN A 289 -19.19 -20.46 -15.81
CA GLN A 289 -19.36 -19.04 -16.08
C GLN A 289 -19.30 -18.29 -14.75
N LEU A 290 -18.12 -17.74 -14.44
CA LEU A 290 -17.89 -17.02 -13.19
C LEU A 290 -18.21 -15.53 -13.40
N THR A 291 -19.06 -15.00 -12.53
CA THR A 291 -19.26 -13.56 -12.34
C THR A 291 -18.51 -13.10 -11.10
N TRP A 292 -18.45 -11.79 -10.87
CA TRP A 292 -17.87 -11.25 -9.64
C TRP A 292 -18.74 -10.14 -9.07
N GLY A 293 -18.58 -9.87 -7.78
CA GLY A 293 -19.20 -8.72 -7.14
C GLY A 293 -18.87 -8.65 -5.66
N PHE A 294 -19.47 -7.70 -4.98
CA PHE A 294 -19.28 -7.52 -3.55
C PHE A 294 -20.22 -8.40 -2.74
N ASN A 295 -19.87 -8.62 -1.47
CA ASN A 295 -20.75 -9.21 -0.46
C ASN A 295 -21.86 -8.20 -0.12
N ASP A 296 -22.81 -8.03 -1.03
CA ASP A 296 -24.05 -7.34 -0.74
C ASP A 296 -25.10 -8.36 -0.27
N ASN A 297 -25.79 -8.02 0.82
CA ASN A 297 -27.15 -8.50 0.99
C ASN A 297 -28.00 -7.79 -0.07
N THR A 298 -27.97 -8.28 -1.31
CA THR A 298 -28.84 -7.89 -2.44
C THR A 298 -28.58 -6.50 -3.03
N THR A 299 -27.97 -6.47 -4.22
CA THR A 299 -28.41 -5.57 -5.30
C THR A 299 -28.67 -6.35 -6.57
N GLY A 300 -29.79 -6.03 -7.23
CA GLY A 300 -30.39 -6.81 -8.29
C GLY A 300 -29.52 -6.96 -9.54
N ILE A 301 -30.01 -7.80 -10.46
CA ILE A 301 -29.42 -8.05 -11.77
C ILE A 301 -29.37 -6.72 -12.56
N ASP A 302 -28.23 -6.04 -12.56
CA ASP A 302 -27.92 -4.98 -13.54
C ASP A 302 -27.47 -5.61 -14.85
N GLY A 303 -28.40 -6.36 -15.45
CA GLY A 303 -28.42 -6.49 -16.89
C GLY A 303 -29.16 -5.27 -17.43
N THR A 304 -28.55 -4.57 -18.38
CA THR A 304 -29.23 -3.55 -19.19
C THR A 304 -30.39 -4.21 -19.92
N PHE A 305 -31.54 -4.39 -19.26
CA PHE A 305 -32.78 -4.61 -19.96
C PHE A 305 -33.02 -3.29 -20.68
N VAL A 306 -32.77 -3.28 -21.99
CA VAL A 306 -33.40 -2.34 -22.91
C VAL A 306 -34.84 -2.27 -22.45
N LYS A 307 -35.28 -1.15 -21.84
CA LYS A 307 -36.67 -0.96 -21.44
C LYS A 307 -37.46 -1.29 -22.69
N PRO A 308 -38.18 -2.42 -22.74
CA PRO A 308 -38.99 -2.69 -23.90
C PRO A 308 -40.06 -1.61 -23.83
N GLU A 309 -40.16 -0.75 -24.85
CA GLU A 309 -41.32 0.13 -24.94
C GLU A 309 -42.55 -0.77 -24.81
N ALA A 310 -43.37 -0.51 -23.80
CA ALA A 310 -44.58 -1.28 -23.58
C ALA A 310 -45.35 -1.30 -24.91
N PRO A 311 -45.67 -2.48 -25.48
CA PRO A 311 -46.39 -2.56 -26.73
C PRO A 311 -47.68 -1.77 -26.58
N LYS A 312 -48.07 -0.93 -27.55
CA LYS A 312 -49.30 -0.14 -27.38
C LYS A 312 -50.55 -1.03 -27.40
N VAL A 313 -50.49 -2.18 -28.08
CA VAL A 313 -51.57 -3.15 -28.20
C VAL A 313 -51.00 -4.57 -28.22
N GLY A 314 -51.62 -5.51 -27.50
CA GLY A 314 -51.21 -6.91 -27.52
C GLY A 314 -52.17 -7.84 -26.78
N ASN A 315 -51.86 -9.14 -26.78
CA ASN A 315 -52.52 -10.10 -25.91
C ASN A 315 -51.93 -9.98 -24.50
N ILE A 316 -52.80 -9.86 -23.50
CA ILE A 316 -52.44 -9.62 -22.10
C ILE A 316 -52.74 -10.88 -21.30
N TYR A 317 -51.73 -11.39 -20.63
CA TYR A 317 -51.80 -12.60 -19.81
C TYR A 317 -51.52 -12.27 -18.34
N THR A 318 -52.10 -13.05 -17.42
CA THR A 318 -51.61 -13.10 -16.03
C THR A 318 -50.21 -13.71 -15.97
N VAL A 319 -49.52 -13.57 -14.84
CA VAL A 319 -48.26 -14.29 -14.58
C VAL A 319 -48.38 -15.82 -14.66
N ASN A 320 -49.58 -16.37 -14.48
CA ASN A 320 -49.88 -17.80 -14.59
C ASN A 320 -50.21 -18.24 -16.04
N GLY A 321 -50.02 -17.37 -17.03
CA GLY A 321 -50.26 -17.69 -18.45
C GLY A 321 -51.73 -17.65 -18.91
N GLN A 322 -52.67 -17.27 -18.05
CA GLN A 322 -54.08 -17.11 -18.44
C GLN A 322 -54.28 -15.83 -19.28
N LEU A 323 -54.93 -15.94 -20.43
CA LEU A 323 -55.27 -14.80 -21.29
C LEU A 323 -56.41 -13.98 -20.65
N VAL A 324 -56.14 -12.71 -20.36
CA VAL A 324 -57.09 -11.77 -19.73
C VAL A 324 -57.72 -10.85 -20.76
N ARG A 325 -56.96 -10.41 -21.77
CA ARG A 325 -57.47 -9.60 -22.89
C ARG A 325 -56.72 -9.91 -24.17
N ARG A 326 -57.43 -9.84 -25.30
CA ARG A 326 -56.88 -10.10 -26.64
C ARG A 326 -56.76 -8.79 -27.42
N ASN A 327 -55.62 -8.55 -28.07
CA ASN A 327 -55.35 -7.36 -28.89
C ASN A 327 -55.84 -6.04 -28.26
N SER A 328 -55.46 -5.80 -27.00
CA SER A 328 -55.94 -4.67 -26.20
C SER A 328 -54.77 -3.84 -25.66
N THR A 329 -55.09 -2.65 -25.14
CA THR A 329 -54.21 -1.85 -24.30
C THR A 329 -54.34 -2.27 -22.82
N ALA A 330 -53.41 -1.82 -21.97
CA ALA A 330 -53.45 -2.02 -20.52
C ALA A 330 -54.48 -1.12 -19.80
N ALA A 331 -55.16 -0.23 -20.51
CA ALA A 331 -56.11 0.72 -19.93
C ALA A 331 -57.33 -0.01 -19.34
N GLY A 332 -57.67 0.30 -18.08
CA GLY A 332 -58.82 -0.29 -17.39
C GLY A 332 -58.65 -1.76 -16.98
N LEU A 333 -57.42 -2.26 -16.88
CA LEU A 333 -57.12 -3.48 -16.10
C LEU A 333 -57.15 -3.16 -14.60
N ALA A 334 -57.43 -4.18 -13.79
CA ALA A 334 -57.27 -4.06 -12.35
C ALA A 334 -55.77 -3.92 -11.99
N PRO A 335 -55.42 -3.27 -10.86
CA PRO A 335 -54.05 -3.21 -10.38
C PRO A 335 -53.45 -4.62 -10.24
N GLY A 336 -52.23 -4.82 -10.74
CA GLY A 336 -51.61 -6.14 -10.79
C GLY A 336 -50.48 -6.27 -11.80
N VAL A 337 -49.90 -7.46 -11.86
CA VAL A 337 -48.79 -7.80 -12.76
C VAL A 337 -49.31 -8.64 -13.93
N TYR A 338 -48.99 -8.21 -15.15
CA TYR A 338 -49.40 -8.86 -16.39
C TYR A 338 -48.21 -9.03 -17.34
N ILE A 339 -48.37 -9.90 -18.34
CA ILE A 339 -47.42 -10.11 -19.43
C ILE A 339 -48.10 -9.71 -20.75
N MET A 340 -47.47 -8.83 -21.53
CA MET A 340 -47.94 -8.47 -22.87
C MET A 340 -46.78 -8.50 -23.85
N ASN A 341 -46.90 -9.32 -24.90
CA ASN A 341 -45.84 -9.58 -25.90
C ASN A 341 -44.47 -9.88 -25.25
N GLY A 342 -44.44 -10.69 -24.19
CA GLY A 342 -43.22 -11.09 -23.49
C GLY A 342 -42.67 -10.05 -22.49
N ILE A 343 -43.34 -8.91 -22.32
CA ILE A 343 -42.90 -7.81 -21.45
C ILE A 343 -43.77 -7.76 -20.21
N LYS A 344 -43.14 -7.64 -19.03
CA LYS A 344 -43.82 -7.45 -17.75
C LYS A 344 -44.44 -6.05 -17.69
N LEU A 345 -45.75 -5.99 -17.44
CA LEU A 345 -46.52 -4.80 -17.19
C LEU A 345 -46.95 -4.74 -15.73
N ILE A 346 -46.85 -3.56 -15.12
CA ILE A 346 -47.38 -3.29 -13.78
C ILE A 346 -48.47 -2.25 -13.93
N VAL A 347 -49.71 -2.66 -13.66
CA VAL A 347 -50.87 -1.75 -13.56
C VAL A 347 -50.97 -1.33 -12.11
N LYS A 348 -50.88 -0.03 -11.85
CA LYS A 348 -50.96 0.55 -10.49
C LYS A 348 -52.38 0.93 -10.13
#